data_AF-A0AAV9RE20-F1
#
_entry.id   AF-A0AAV9RE20-F1
#
_cell.length_a   1.000
_cell.length_b   1.000
_cell.length_c   1.000
_cell.angle_alpha   90.00
_cell.angle_beta   90.00
_cell.angle_gamma   90.00
#
_symmetry.space_group_name_H-M   'P 1'
#
loop_
_entity.id
_entity.type
_entity.pdbx_description
1 polymer ?
#
loop_
_entity_poly.entity_id
_entity_poly.type
_entity_poly.pdbx_seq_one_letter_code
_entity_poly.pdbx_strand_id
1 'polypeptide(L)'
;MDYKRRFLLGGSKQKVQQHQQYQMPELSRTLSASLTSSPMGTGVGIPGSCHPSASCTTTAVADIQQGISKYLDALNVFCKASAFLTDLFSSVFRNSHYSKAAMQLKDVQEHVMEAASRLTAAIKPEIAKMLMELSVGAANFKDQNDFSLQDVEVLGRCFVTVMQVHFQFLSQALQKVQPVAQNCLAEALAQAQERCVNSRSQSSDLGPLTELEEASRSWKGAAEATARLRERGRDGCLAGLQVQQLFCSNNTTIPEHQLKELNMKIDSALQVYKAALESLGHSEYALNAGFYLNPKAVEAALQGCCSEAEAQQAGRRQTTSQSIQCELPTIPVQIGSHFLKGVSFNESAAENLKLKTHTMLQLIKELLGQNGLTPRDESPVTEVLSQVCPSSWRGACKTAVQLLFAQAGLVVVDTAQIENKEAYAPHITLEGSKVVVQVPSTWWVYRQIFLRELITSCYFWL
;
A
#
# COMPACT_ATOMS: atom_id res chain seq x y z
N MET A 1 25.30 -35.15 -4.21
CA MET A 1 24.97 -34.88 -2.80
C MET A 1 25.96 -33.87 -2.25
N ASP A 2 25.68 -32.57 -2.37
CA ASP A 2 26.08 -31.57 -1.37
C ASP A 2 25.39 -30.21 -1.62
N TYR A 3 24.05 -30.27 -1.80
CA TYR A 3 23.15 -29.12 -1.80
C TYR A 3 22.88 -28.61 -0.36
N LYS A 4 23.74 -28.96 0.61
CA LYS A 4 23.49 -28.88 2.05
C LYS A 4 24.46 -27.97 2.82
N ARG A 5 25.13 -27.03 2.15
CA ARG A 5 25.98 -26.00 2.82
C ARG A 5 25.45 -24.55 2.75
N ARG A 6 24.24 -24.31 2.24
CA ARG A 6 23.61 -22.96 2.22
C ARG A 6 22.43 -22.78 3.18
N PHE A 7 22.19 -23.76 4.04
CA PHE A 7 21.33 -23.62 5.22
C PHE A 7 22.20 -23.91 6.43
N LEU A 8 22.51 -22.90 7.25
CA LEU A 8 22.71 -22.96 8.70
C LEU A 8 23.32 -21.65 9.21
N LEU A 9 22.45 -20.74 9.67
CA LEU A 9 22.55 -19.87 10.85
C LEU A 9 21.22 -19.08 10.89
N GLY A 10 20.14 -19.51 11.54
CA GLY A 10 19.90 -20.69 12.35
C GLY A 10 18.43 -21.12 12.22
N GLY A 11 18.19 -22.43 12.30
CA GLY A 11 16.87 -23.00 12.49
C GLY A 11 16.70 -23.37 13.95
N SER A 12 15.60 -22.96 14.57
CA SER A 12 15.01 -23.73 15.66
C SER A 12 13.89 -24.56 15.07
N LYS A 13 14.05 -25.89 15.13
CA LYS A 13 12.96 -26.85 14.95
C LYS A 13 12.16 -26.87 16.26
N GLN A 14 10.99 -26.27 16.27
CA GLN A 14 9.92 -26.71 17.17
C GLN A 14 8.77 -27.26 16.32
N LYS A 15 8.41 -28.51 16.60
CA LYS A 15 7.13 -29.11 16.22
C LYS A 15 6.03 -28.17 16.71
N VAL A 16 5.33 -27.48 15.80
CA VAL A 16 4.09 -26.78 16.14
C VAL A 16 2.97 -27.81 16.09
N GLN A 17 2.55 -28.20 17.28
CA GLN A 17 1.28 -28.84 17.56
C GLN A 17 0.18 -27.92 17.01
N GLN A 18 -0.79 -28.48 16.28
CA GLN A 18 -1.98 -27.78 15.81
C GLN A 18 -2.56 -26.91 16.94
N HIS A 19 -2.51 -25.58 16.82
CA HIS A 19 -3.35 -24.64 17.57
C HIS A 19 -3.59 -23.37 16.72
N GLN A 20 -4.86 -23.24 16.33
CA GLN A 20 -5.68 -22.02 16.31
C GLN A 20 -5.15 -20.78 15.58
N GLN A 21 -5.55 -20.68 14.31
CA GLN A 21 -6.31 -19.55 13.73
C GLN A 21 -6.21 -18.23 14.54
N TYR A 22 -5.26 -17.36 14.16
CA TYR A 22 -5.24 -15.99 14.67
C TYR A 22 -6.40 -15.23 14.03
N GLN A 23 -7.48 -15.07 14.81
CA GLN A 23 -8.58 -14.16 14.53
C GLN A 23 -8.05 -12.71 14.48
N MET A 24 -8.50 -11.97 13.48
CA MET A 24 -8.50 -10.51 13.49
C MET A 24 -9.07 -9.98 14.81
N PRO A 25 -8.48 -8.97 15.47
CA PRO A 25 -9.12 -8.31 16.59
C PRO A 25 -10.47 -7.74 16.13
N GLU A 26 -11.57 -8.28 16.65
CA GLU A 26 -12.89 -7.72 16.42
C GLU A 26 -12.91 -6.29 16.93
N LEU A 27 -13.25 -5.35 16.04
CA LEU A 27 -13.47 -3.94 16.32
C LEU A 27 -14.84 -3.73 17.01
N SER A 28 -15.17 -4.58 17.98
CA SER A 28 -16.48 -4.68 18.65
C SER A 28 -16.42 -4.41 20.17
N ARG A 29 -15.24 -4.14 20.75
CA ARG A 29 -15.10 -3.94 22.22
C ARG A 29 -14.77 -2.55 22.74
N THR A 30 -14.66 -1.52 21.90
CA THR A 30 -14.32 -0.15 22.34
C THR A 30 -15.48 0.86 22.35
N LEU A 31 -16.74 0.41 22.28
CA LEU A 31 -17.92 1.28 22.51
C LEU A 31 -18.64 1.03 23.84
N SER A 32 -18.02 0.29 24.76
CA SER A 32 -18.54 0.08 26.12
C SER A 32 -17.61 0.67 27.18
N ALA A 33 -17.25 1.95 27.03
CA ALA A 33 -16.71 2.72 28.15
C ALA A 33 -17.85 3.55 28.75
N SER A 34 -18.43 3.04 29.83
CA SER A 34 -19.42 3.76 30.63
C SER A 34 -18.79 5.04 31.18
N LEU A 35 -19.31 6.20 30.77
CA LEU A 35 -19.05 7.48 31.42
C LEU A 35 -19.60 7.41 32.86
N THR A 36 -18.72 7.28 33.84
CA THR A 36 -19.07 7.36 35.26
C THR A 36 -19.28 8.82 35.65
N SER A 37 -20.55 9.24 35.71
CA SER A 37 -20.99 10.41 36.47
C SER A 37 -21.55 9.96 37.82
N SER A 38 -20.95 10.41 38.93
CA SER A 38 -21.47 10.18 40.29
C SER A 38 -22.82 10.89 40.52
N PRO A 39 -23.70 10.33 41.37
CA PRO A 39 -24.08 11.10 42.55
C PRO A 39 -24.27 10.28 43.84
N MET A 40 -24.11 10.97 44.97
CA MET A 40 -24.54 10.54 46.32
C MET A 40 -26.08 10.50 46.42
N GLY A 41 -26.62 9.61 47.24
CA GLY A 41 -28.00 9.71 47.74
C GLY A 41 -28.55 8.42 48.34
N THR A 42 -28.59 8.34 49.67
CA THR A 42 -29.25 7.33 50.52
C THR A 42 -30.77 7.25 50.33
N GLY A 43 -31.36 6.05 50.44
CA GLY A 43 -32.81 5.87 50.65
C GLY A 43 -33.27 4.41 50.74
N VAL A 44 -33.91 4.05 51.85
CA VAL A 44 -34.44 2.72 52.26
C VAL A 44 -35.86 2.51 51.71
N GLY A 45 -36.27 1.26 51.39
CA GLY A 45 -37.70 0.88 51.32
C GLY A 45 -38.08 -0.41 50.55
N ILE A 46 -38.29 -1.50 51.31
CA ILE A 46 -39.25 -2.66 51.26
C ILE A 46 -39.95 -3.08 49.92
N PRO A 47 -40.19 -4.40 49.68
CA PRO A 47 -40.54 -4.96 48.37
C PRO A 47 -42.04 -5.26 48.16
N GLY A 48 -42.42 -5.38 46.89
CA GLY A 48 -43.59 -6.14 46.45
C GLY A 48 -44.46 -5.43 45.40
N SER A 49 -44.52 -5.97 44.18
CA SER A 49 -45.78 -6.21 43.44
C SER A 49 -45.47 -6.79 42.06
N CYS A 50 -46.17 -7.87 41.72
CA CYS A 50 -46.13 -8.56 40.45
C CYS A 50 -46.95 -7.81 39.39
N HIS A 51 -46.30 -7.30 38.34
CA HIS A 51 -46.93 -6.97 37.06
C HIS A 51 -46.03 -7.42 35.91
N PRO A 52 -46.57 -8.00 34.82
CA PRO A 52 -45.76 -8.40 33.67
C PRO A 52 -45.28 -7.15 32.92
N SER A 53 -43.97 -7.02 32.77
CA SER A 53 -43.29 -5.93 32.09
C SER A 53 -43.42 -6.04 30.57
N ALA A 54 -44.29 -5.21 29.97
CA ALA A 54 -44.42 -4.99 28.52
C ALA A 54 -43.35 -4.02 27.95
N SER A 55 -42.21 -3.83 28.63
CA SER A 55 -41.30 -2.70 28.41
C SER A 55 -40.05 -3.00 27.59
N CYS A 56 -39.91 -4.19 27.00
CA CYS A 56 -38.65 -4.63 26.36
C CYS A 56 -38.63 -4.56 24.82
N THR A 57 -39.78 -4.47 24.17
CA THR A 57 -39.89 -4.40 22.69
C THR A 57 -39.51 -3.02 22.16
N THR A 58 -39.89 -1.97 22.88
CA THR A 58 -39.65 -0.57 22.52
C THR A 58 -38.17 -0.16 22.56
N THR A 59 -37.31 -0.90 23.27
CA THR A 59 -35.88 -0.54 23.41
C THR A 59 -35.06 -0.92 22.17
N ALA A 60 -35.27 -2.10 21.58
CA ALA A 60 -34.47 -2.55 20.43
C ALA A 60 -34.74 -1.74 19.15
N VAL A 61 -36.00 -1.39 18.88
CA VAL A 61 -36.36 -0.50 17.75
C VAL A 61 -35.77 0.89 17.95
N ALA A 62 -35.82 1.41 19.18
CA ALA A 62 -35.19 2.68 19.52
C ALA A 62 -33.66 2.62 19.36
N ASP A 63 -33.02 1.51 19.72
CA ASP A 63 -31.57 1.29 19.55
C ASP A 63 -31.17 1.26 18.07
N ILE A 64 -31.95 0.57 17.22
CA ILE A 64 -31.72 0.55 15.77
C ILE A 64 -31.90 1.95 15.17
N GLN A 65 -32.99 2.64 15.53
CA GLN A 65 -33.23 4.01 15.09
C GLN A 65 -32.12 4.97 15.53
N GLN A 66 -31.63 4.81 16.76
CA GLN A 66 -30.52 5.59 17.29
C GLN A 66 -29.21 5.25 16.56
N GLY A 67 -28.92 3.97 16.29
CA GLY A 67 -27.74 3.53 15.57
C GLY A 67 -27.68 4.10 14.15
N ILE A 68 -28.81 4.08 13.43
CA ILE A 68 -28.92 4.66 12.09
C ILE A 68 -28.78 6.19 12.15
N SER A 69 -29.38 6.85 13.15
CA SER A 69 -29.22 8.30 13.34
C SER A 69 -27.75 8.67 13.58
N LYS A 70 -27.06 7.93 14.45
CA LYS A 70 -25.62 8.12 14.71
C LYS A 70 -24.78 7.93 13.46
N TYR A 71 -25.10 6.93 12.63
CA TYR A 71 -24.42 6.71 11.34
C TYR A 71 -24.59 7.90 10.38
N LEU A 72 -25.82 8.40 10.23
CA LEU A 72 -26.09 9.56 9.37
C LEU A 72 -25.46 10.86 9.92
N ASP A 73 -25.41 11.01 11.24
CA ASP A 73 -24.72 12.13 11.89
C ASP A 73 -23.19 12.04 11.67
N ALA A 74 -22.61 10.84 11.75
CA ALA A 74 -21.20 10.61 11.44
C ALA A 74 -20.84 10.97 9.99
N LEU A 75 -21.75 10.69 9.04
CA LEU A 75 -21.60 11.10 7.64
C LEU A 75 -21.50 12.63 7.49
N ASN A 76 -22.32 13.37 8.24
CA ASN A 76 -22.27 14.82 8.25
C ASN A 76 -21.00 15.36 8.92
N VAL A 77 -20.53 14.71 10.00
CA VAL A 77 -19.25 15.05 10.65
C VAL A 77 -18.09 14.84 9.69
N PHE A 78 -18.07 13.73 8.95
CA PHE A 78 -17.08 13.49 7.90
C PHE A 78 -17.07 14.61 6.85
N CYS A 79 -18.25 15.02 6.34
CA CYS A 79 -18.34 16.10 5.36
C CYS A 79 -17.83 17.45 5.90
N LYS A 80 -18.08 17.76 7.17
CA LYS A 80 -17.55 18.95 7.84
C LYS A 80 -16.02 18.91 7.98
N ALA A 81 -15.47 17.75 8.35
CA ALA A 81 -14.02 17.57 8.44
C ALA A 81 -13.36 17.74 7.06
N SER A 82 -13.97 17.18 6.01
CA SER A 82 -13.52 17.36 4.63
C SER A 82 -13.62 18.81 4.17
N ALA A 83 -14.69 19.54 4.51
CA ALA A 83 -14.82 20.98 4.20
C ALA A 83 -13.70 21.81 4.86
N PHE A 84 -13.42 21.57 6.14
CA PHE A 84 -12.30 22.18 6.86
C PHE A 84 -10.96 21.91 6.17
N LEU A 85 -10.72 20.67 5.74
CA LEU A 85 -9.49 20.31 5.03
C LEU A 85 -9.36 21.03 3.69
N THR A 86 -10.45 21.14 2.92
CA THR A 86 -10.44 21.89 1.65
C THR A 86 -10.25 23.39 1.84
N ASP A 87 -10.77 23.96 2.93
CA ASP A 87 -10.50 25.35 3.32
C ASP A 87 -9.02 25.57 3.67
N LEU A 88 -8.42 24.63 4.40
CA LEU A 88 -7.00 24.68 4.74
C LEU A 88 -6.14 24.61 3.48
N PHE A 89 -6.41 23.69 2.56
CA PHE A 89 -5.70 23.62 1.27
C PHE A 89 -5.88 24.90 0.45
N SER A 90 -7.09 25.45 0.39
CA SER A 90 -7.36 26.72 -0.29
C SER A 90 -6.55 27.88 0.29
N SER A 91 -6.38 27.91 1.62
CA SER A 91 -5.54 28.90 2.30
C SER A 91 -4.05 28.72 1.98
N VAL A 92 -3.53 27.49 2.10
CA VAL A 92 -2.12 27.16 1.82
C VAL A 92 -1.76 27.46 0.37
N PHE A 93 -2.64 27.14 -0.58
CA PHE A 93 -2.38 27.29 -2.00
C PHE A 93 -2.81 28.63 -2.59
N ARG A 94 -3.35 29.56 -1.78
CA ARG A 94 -3.94 30.84 -2.22
C ARG A 94 -3.07 31.63 -3.19
N ASN A 95 -1.76 31.67 -2.93
CA ASN A 95 -0.76 32.41 -3.73
C ASN A 95 0.12 31.48 -4.59
N SER A 96 -0.35 30.27 -4.86
CA SER A 96 0.37 29.27 -5.67
C SER A 96 -0.36 29.01 -6.98
N HIS A 97 0.31 28.33 -7.91
CA HIS A 97 -0.34 27.86 -9.14
C HIS A 97 -1.48 26.88 -8.89
N TYR A 98 -1.53 26.24 -7.72
CA TYR A 98 -2.60 25.33 -7.31
C TYR A 98 -3.83 26.03 -6.72
N SER A 99 -3.85 27.36 -6.66
CA SER A 99 -4.96 28.14 -6.09
C SER A 99 -6.30 27.83 -6.76
N LYS A 100 -6.31 27.69 -8.09
CA LYS A 100 -7.51 27.36 -8.88
C LYS A 100 -8.03 25.96 -8.57
N ALA A 101 -7.15 24.98 -8.56
CA ALA A 101 -7.42 23.60 -8.17
C ALA A 101 -7.97 23.49 -6.74
N ALA A 102 -7.36 24.21 -5.80
CA ALA A 102 -7.79 24.22 -4.41
C ALA A 102 -9.19 24.85 -4.24
N MET A 103 -9.49 25.95 -4.95
CA MET A 103 -10.83 26.53 -4.99
C MET A 103 -11.86 25.59 -5.61
N GLN A 104 -11.53 24.91 -6.72
CA GLN A 104 -12.45 23.92 -7.33
C GLN A 104 -12.73 22.74 -6.40
N LEU A 105 -11.74 22.27 -5.66
CA LEU A 105 -11.92 21.21 -4.68
C LEU A 105 -12.83 21.66 -3.53
N LYS A 106 -12.67 22.90 -3.06
CA LYS A 106 -13.56 23.52 -2.08
C LYS A 106 -15.00 23.62 -2.59
N ASP A 107 -15.20 24.12 -3.80
CA ASP A 107 -16.54 24.23 -4.41
C ASP A 107 -17.20 22.85 -4.54
N VAL A 108 -16.46 21.83 -4.98
CA VAL A 108 -16.96 20.46 -5.05
C VAL A 108 -17.31 19.92 -3.66
N GLN A 109 -16.48 20.20 -2.65
CA GLN A 109 -16.73 19.75 -1.29
C GLN A 109 -17.98 20.39 -0.67
N GLU A 110 -18.27 21.66 -0.98
CA GLU A 110 -19.53 22.30 -0.60
C GLU A 110 -20.74 21.56 -1.20
N HIS A 111 -20.67 21.19 -2.48
CA HIS A 111 -21.73 20.40 -3.13
C HIS A 111 -21.89 19.00 -2.51
N VAL A 112 -20.78 18.33 -2.17
CA VAL A 112 -20.81 17.01 -1.50
C VAL A 112 -21.45 17.12 -0.11
N MET A 113 -21.10 18.15 0.65
CA MET A 113 -21.69 18.43 1.97
C MET A 113 -23.19 18.72 1.88
N GLU A 114 -23.61 19.53 0.90
CA GLU A 114 -25.04 19.84 0.69
C GLU A 114 -25.83 18.59 0.27
N ALA A 115 -25.25 17.76 -0.61
CA ALA A 115 -25.84 16.49 -1.00
C ALA A 115 -25.97 15.52 0.18
N ALA A 116 -24.96 15.42 1.04
CA ALA A 116 -25.00 14.62 2.27
C ALA A 116 -26.12 15.09 3.20
N SER A 117 -26.22 16.41 3.42
CA SER A 117 -27.24 16.99 4.29
C SER A 117 -28.66 16.74 3.76
N ARG A 118 -28.90 16.90 2.45
CA ARG A 118 -30.19 16.59 1.82
C ARG A 118 -30.53 15.11 1.92
N LEU A 119 -29.55 14.25 1.67
CA LEU A 119 -29.70 12.80 1.75
C LEU A 119 -30.09 12.40 3.18
N THR A 120 -29.32 12.82 4.19
CA THR A 120 -29.64 12.58 5.61
C THR A 120 -31.03 13.07 5.99
N ALA A 121 -31.42 14.28 5.57
CA ALA A 121 -32.73 14.84 5.88
C ALA A 121 -33.89 14.06 5.25
N ALA A 122 -33.71 13.50 4.06
CA ALA A 122 -34.72 12.70 3.38
C ALA A 122 -34.87 11.29 3.96
N ILE A 123 -33.77 10.66 4.37
CA ILE A 123 -33.77 9.23 4.75
C ILE A 123 -34.16 9.03 6.21
N LYS A 124 -33.77 9.94 7.09
CA LYS A 124 -34.08 9.86 8.52
C LYS A 124 -35.58 9.66 8.80
N PRO A 125 -36.52 10.39 8.16
CA PRO A 125 -37.96 10.15 8.32
C PRO A 125 -38.43 8.85 7.66
N GLU A 126 -37.87 8.45 6.51
CA GLU A 126 -38.24 7.19 5.84
C GLU A 126 -37.88 5.96 6.69
N ILE A 127 -36.70 5.97 7.31
CA ILE A 127 -36.29 4.90 8.23
C ILE A 127 -37.12 4.91 9.50
N ALA A 128 -37.41 6.08 10.06
CA ALA A 128 -38.30 6.18 11.23
C ALA A 128 -39.70 5.61 10.92
N LYS A 129 -40.23 5.88 9.72
CA LYS A 129 -41.51 5.34 9.25
C LYS A 129 -41.46 3.81 9.10
N MET A 130 -40.43 3.26 8.46
CA MET A 130 -40.26 1.81 8.32
C MET A 130 -40.15 1.13 9.69
N LEU A 131 -39.38 1.69 10.63
CA LEU A 131 -39.23 1.13 11.98
C LEU A 131 -40.51 1.26 12.83
N MET A 132 -41.39 2.20 12.53
CA MET A 132 -42.71 2.30 13.16
C MET A 132 -43.61 1.12 12.78
N GLU A 133 -43.44 0.53 11.59
CA GLU A 133 -44.16 -0.69 11.16
C GLU A 133 -43.83 -1.89 12.06
N LEU A 134 -42.61 -1.95 12.63
CA LEU A 134 -42.19 -2.96 13.61
C LEU A 134 -42.81 -2.76 15.00
N SER A 135 -43.21 -1.52 15.34
CA SER A 135 -43.75 -1.19 16.67
C SER A 135 -45.24 -1.51 16.81
N VAL A 136 -45.92 -1.75 15.68
CA VAL A 136 -47.35 -2.15 15.63
C VAL A 136 -47.51 -3.68 15.72
N GLY A 137 -46.52 -4.44 15.26
CA GLY A 137 -46.41 -5.88 15.51
C GLY A 137 -45.81 -6.14 16.89
N ALA A 138 -46.30 -7.14 17.62
CA ALA A 138 -45.79 -7.53 18.93
C ALA A 138 -44.41 -8.24 18.85
N ALA A 139 -43.47 -7.71 18.06
CA ALA A 139 -42.16 -8.31 17.81
C ALA A 139 -41.35 -8.38 19.13
N ASN A 140 -41.02 -9.59 19.59
CA ASN A 140 -40.26 -9.77 20.83
C ASN A 140 -38.79 -10.02 20.49
N PHE A 141 -37.94 -9.00 20.60
CA PHE A 141 -36.50 -9.05 20.25
C PHE A 141 -35.64 -9.93 21.18
N LYS A 142 -36.23 -10.72 22.09
CA LYS A 142 -35.52 -11.60 23.03
C LYS A 142 -35.21 -12.99 22.47
N ASP A 143 -36.06 -13.52 21.58
CA ASP A 143 -35.87 -14.83 20.95
C ASP A 143 -35.81 -14.67 19.43
N GLN A 144 -34.67 -15.01 18.81
CA GLN A 144 -34.48 -14.93 17.35
C GLN A 144 -35.46 -15.81 16.56
N ASN A 145 -36.10 -16.78 17.22
CA ASN A 145 -37.10 -17.67 16.63
C ASN A 145 -38.52 -17.06 16.55
N ASP A 146 -38.76 -15.88 17.14
CA ASP A 146 -40.08 -15.23 17.22
C ASP A 146 -40.26 -14.08 16.20
N PHE A 147 -39.31 -13.85 15.30
CA PHE A 147 -39.50 -12.86 14.23
C PHE A 147 -40.52 -13.36 13.21
N SER A 148 -41.57 -12.56 12.97
CA SER A 148 -42.44 -12.80 11.83
C SER A 148 -41.69 -12.51 10.53
N LEU A 149 -42.11 -13.14 9.43
CA LEU A 149 -41.56 -12.86 8.09
C LEU A 149 -41.66 -11.36 7.74
N GLN A 150 -42.71 -10.69 8.21
CA GLN A 150 -42.93 -9.25 8.04
C GLN A 150 -41.89 -8.41 8.80
N ASP A 151 -41.51 -8.79 10.02
CA ASP A 151 -40.49 -8.08 10.80
C ASP A 151 -39.11 -8.18 10.15
N VAL A 152 -38.77 -9.36 9.63
CA VAL A 152 -37.54 -9.60 8.87
C VAL A 152 -37.51 -8.77 7.59
N GLU A 153 -38.64 -8.67 6.88
CA GLU A 153 -38.75 -7.83 5.67
C GLU A 153 -38.58 -6.34 5.98
N VAL A 154 -39.15 -5.83 7.07
CA VAL A 154 -39.01 -4.42 7.47
C VAL A 154 -37.57 -4.11 7.89
N LEU A 155 -36.93 -4.97 8.68
CA LEU A 155 -35.52 -4.83 9.05
C LEU A 155 -34.61 -4.93 7.82
N GLY A 156 -34.91 -5.86 6.90
CA GLY A 156 -34.22 -6.00 5.62
C GLY A 156 -34.32 -4.75 4.76
N ARG A 157 -35.52 -4.15 4.64
CA ARG A 157 -35.71 -2.87 3.92
C ARG A 157 -34.94 -1.72 4.59
N CYS A 158 -34.93 -1.64 5.91
CA CYS A 158 -34.14 -0.64 6.64
C CYS A 158 -32.64 -0.80 6.36
N PHE A 159 -32.12 -2.01 6.45
CA PHE A 159 -30.72 -2.31 6.19
C PHE A 159 -30.32 -1.98 4.75
N VAL A 160 -31.10 -2.45 3.77
CA VAL A 160 -30.88 -2.17 2.34
C VAL A 160 -30.90 -0.67 2.07
N THR A 161 -31.84 0.07 2.67
CA THR A 161 -31.92 1.53 2.53
C THR A 161 -30.64 2.20 3.05
N VAL A 162 -30.16 1.84 4.25
CA VAL A 162 -28.90 2.40 4.79
C VAL A 162 -27.70 2.10 3.88
N MET A 163 -27.64 0.89 3.31
CA MET A 163 -26.57 0.48 2.40
C MET A 163 -26.62 1.18 1.05
N GLN A 164 -27.81 1.32 0.47
CA GLN A 164 -28.01 2.08 -0.77
C GLN A 164 -27.57 3.53 -0.60
N VAL A 165 -27.87 4.12 0.55
CA VAL A 165 -27.49 5.49 0.90
C VAL A 165 -25.99 5.63 1.04
N HIS A 166 -25.34 4.68 1.71
CA HIS A 166 -23.87 4.63 1.82
C HIS A 166 -23.22 4.60 0.42
N PHE A 167 -23.69 3.69 -0.43
CA PHE A 167 -23.18 3.51 -1.78
C PHE A 167 -23.43 4.74 -2.67
N GLN A 168 -24.64 5.29 -2.64
CA GLN A 168 -25.03 6.46 -3.42
C GLN A 168 -24.22 7.69 -3.01
N PHE A 169 -24.03 7.92 -1.71
CA PHE A 169 -23.19 9.01 -1.22
C PHE A 169 -21.76 8.87 -1.71
N LEU A 170 -21.12 7.71 -1.49
CA LEU A 170 -19.72 7.50 -1.87
C LEU A 170 -19.51 7.61 -3.39
N SER A 171 -20.44 7.06 -4.16
CA SER A 171 -20.37 7.10 -5.63
C SER A 171 -20.55 8.52 -6.16
N GLN A 172 -21.50 9.29 -5.62
CA GLN A 172 -21.71 10.69 -6.01
C GLN A 172 -20.54 11.58 -5.58
N ALA A 173 -20.02 11.40 -4.37
CA ALA A 173 -18.84 12.12 -3.89
C ALA A 173 -17.63 11.83 -4.78
N LEU A 174 -17.38 10.56 -5.11
CA LEU A 174 -16.27 10.16 -5.99
C LEU A 174 -16.41 10.77 -7.39
N GLN A 175 -17.60 10.68 -8.02
CA GLN A 175 -17.85 11.25 -9.34
C GLN A 175 -17.61 12.77 -9.41
N LYS A 176 -17.80 13.49 -8.30
CA LYS A 176 -17.60 14.94 -8.24
C LYS A 176 -16.15 15.32 -7.93
N VAL A 177 -15.49 14.59 -7.04
CA VAL A 177 -14.10 14.88 -6.61
C VAL A 177 -13.06 14.39 -7.62
N GLN A 178 -13.30 13.25 -8.25
CA GLN A 178 -12.36 12.61 -9.19
C GLN A 178 -11.89 13.53 -10.35
N PRO A 179 -12.75 14.25 -11.08
CA PRO A 179 -12.30 15.10 -12.18
C PRO A 179 -11.43 16.27 -11.71
N VAL A 180 -11.70 16.82 -10.52
CA VAL A 180 -10.85 17.87 -9.93
C VAL A 180 -9.48 17.28 -9.58
N ALA A 181 -9.43 16.12 -8.92
CA ALA A 181 -8.18 15.46 -8.59
C ALA A 181 -7.33 15.12 -9.83
N GLN A 182 -7.97 14.63 -10.91
CA GLN A 182 -7.30 14.34 -12.18
C GLN A 182 -6.75 15.60 -12.85
N ASN A 183 -7.50 16.70 -12.84
CA ASN A 183 -7.04 17.97 -13.39
C ASN A 183 -5.88 18.55 -12.58
N CYS A 184 -5.92 18.48 -11.24
CA CYS A 184 -4.82 18.89 -10.38
C CYS A 184 -3.54 18.09 -10.68
N LEU A 185 -3.67 16.77 -10.86
CA LEU A 185 -2.55 15.90 -11.23
C LEU A 185 -1.99 16.29 -12.60
N ALA A 186 -2.85 16.52 -13.60
CA ALA A 186 -2.44 16.92 -14.93
C ALA A 186 -1.72 18.29 -14.92
N GLU A 187 -2.22 19.27 -14.17
CA GLU A 187 -1.56 20.58 -13.99
C GLU A 187 -0.20 20.43 -13.28
N ALA A 188 -0.11 19.59 -12.23
CA ALA A 188 1.14 19.33 -11.53
C ALA A 188 2.19 18.65 -12.45
N LEU A 189 1.77 17.70 -13.28
CA LEU A 189 2.63 17.03 -14.26
C LEU A 189 3.09 18.01 -15.35
N ALA A 190 2.19 18.85 -15.86
CA ALA A 190 2.52 19.89 -16.83
C ALA A 190 3.54 20.90 -16.24
N GLN A 191 3.37 21.31 -14.99
CA GLN A 191 4.32 22.18 -14.31
C GLN A 191 5.67 21.52 -14.04
N ALA A 192 5.69 20.25 -13.66
CA ALA A 192 6.94 19.50 -13.51
C ALA A 192 7.70 19.44 -14.85
N GLN A 193 6.97 19.24 -15.96
CA GLN A 193 7.52 19.26 -17.30
C GLN A 193 8.05 20.65 -17.70
N GLU A 194 7.30 21.72 -17.45
CA GLU A 194 7.73 23.10 -17.74
C GLU A 194 8.95 23.53 -16.89
N ARG A 195 9.01 23.13 -15.61
CA ARG A 195 10.20 23.38 -14.78
C ARG A 195 11.43 22.63 -15.28
N CYS A 196 11.26 21.42 -15.82
CA CYS A 196 12.34 20.68 -16.49
C CYS A 196 12.79 21.34 -17.80
N VAL A 197 11.89 21.98 -18.55
CA VAL A 197 12.22 22.72 -19.78
C VAL A 197 12.91 24.05 -19.45
N ASN A 198 12.41 24.78 -18.44
CA ASN A 198 12.97 26.06 -18.02
C ASN A 198 14.32 25.91 -17.30
N SER A 199 14.53 24.84 -16.52
CA SER A 199 15.85 24.52 -15.96
C SER A 199 16.87 24.16 -17.05
N ARG A 200 16.44 23.46 -18.12
CA ARG A 200 17.26 23.23 -19.33
C ARG A 200 17.61 24.52 -20.08
N SER A 201 16.77 25.55 -20.03
CA SER A 201 17.06 26.83 -20.69
C SER A 201 18.07 27.71 -19.93
N GLN A 202 18.15 27.59 -18.60
CA GLN A 202 19.17 28.27 -17.78
C GLN A 202 20.48 27.47 -17.65
N SER A 203 20.48 26.18 -17.98
CA SER A 203 21.69 25.33 -18.04
C SER A 203 22.29 25.22 -19.44
N SER A 204 22.18 26.28 -20.25
CA SER A 204 22.56 26.30 -21.67
C SER A 204 24.07 26.16 -21.96
N ASP A 205 24.87 25.76 -20.97
CA ASP A 205 26.31 25.44 -21.11
C ASP A 205 26.66 23.95 -20.98
N LEU A 206 25.68 23.04 -20.79
CA LEU A 206 25.94 21.60 -20.80
C LEU A 206 24.90 20.91 -21.71
N GLY A 207 25.40 20.26 -22.77
CA GLY A 207 24.60 19.57 -23.78
C GLY A 207 23.67 18.49 -23.20
N PRO A 208 22.79 17.90 -24.02
CA PRO A 208 21.86 16.86 -23.57
C PRO A 208 22.62 15.72 -22.92
N LEU A 209 22.36 15.52 -21.63
CA LEU A 209 22.99 14.47 -20.84
C LEU A 209 22.47 13.11 -21.30
N THR A 210 23.35 12.12 -21.29
CA THR A 210 23.01 10.77 -21.68
C THR A 210 22.01 10.16 -20.68
N GLU A 211 21.16 9.23 -21.14
CA GLU A 211 20.18 8.54 -20.27
C GLU A 211 20.84 7.93 -19.02
N LEU A 212 22.11 7.51 -19.16
CA LEU A 212 22.92 6.98 -18.07
C LEU A 212 23.27 8.01 -16.99
N GLU A 213 23.54 9.25 -17.37
CA GLU A 213 23.86 10.35 -16.45
C GLU A 213 22.59 10.85 -15.74
N GLU A 214 21.44 10.82 -16.43
CA GLU A 214 20.14 11.08 -15.81
C GLU A 214 19.80 9.97 -14.80
N ALA A 215 20.00 8.70 -15.13
CA ALA A 215 19.81 7.58 -14.20
C ALA A 215 20.74 7.67 -12.99
N SER A 216 22.03 7.93 -13.20
CA SER A 216 23.03 8.05 -12.12
C SER A 216 22.69 9.20 -11.16
N ARG A 217 22.21 10.33 -11.67
CA ARG A 217 21.74 11.45 -10.84
C ARG A 217 20.46 11.13 -10.09
N SER A 218 19.53 10.39 -10.70
CA SER A 218 18.31 9.92 -10.04
C SER A 218 18.65 9.05 -8.82
N TRP A 219 19.58 8.10 -8.94
CA TRP A 219 20.02 7.25 -7.82
C TRP A 219 20.67 8.05 -6.70
N LYS A 220 21.56 8.97 -7.05
CA LYS A 220 22.22 9.84 -6.08
C LYS A 220 21.22 10.76 -5.38
N GLY A 221 20.30 11.37 -6.12
CA GLY A 221 19.25 12.24 -5.58
C GLY A 221 18.33 11.49 -4.62
N ALA A 222 17.96 10.24 -4.93
CA ALA A 222 17.18 9.39 -4.02
C ALA A 222 17.95 9.10 -2.72
N ALA A 223 19.24 8.75 -2.82
CA ALA A 223 20.09 8.52 -1.66
C ALA A 223 20.28 9.78 -0.81
N GLU A 224 20.34 10.97 -1.41
CA GLU A 224 20.42 12.25 -0.70
C GLU A 224 19.08 12.62 -0.04
N ALA A 225 17.96 12.45 -0.75
CA ALA A 225 16.63 12.75 -0.24
C ALA A 225 16.28 11.94 1.01
N THR A 226 16.73 10.68 1.08
CA THR A 226 16.49 9.82 2.25
C THR A 226 17.72 9.68 3.15
N ALA A 227 18.73 10.56 3.02
CA ALA A 227 19.98 10.50 3.78
C ALA A 227 19.78 10.53 5.31
N ARG A 228 18.70 11.15 5.79
CA ARG A 228 18.32 11.17 7.21
C ARG A 228 18.10 9.79 7.80
N LEU A 229 17.63 8.82 7.00
CA LEU A 229 17.51 7.42 7.43
C LEU A 229 18.88 6.79 7.72
N ARG A 230 19.95 7.38 7.20
CA ARG A 230 21.34 6.90 7.34
C ARG A 230 22.18 7.83 8.22
N GLU A 231 21.59 8.90 8.75
CA GLU A 231 22.25 9.78 9.70
C GLU A 231 22.63 8.97 10.95
N ARG A 232 23.92 8.97 11.26
CA ARG A 232 24.44 8.29 12.44
C ARG A 232 24.29 9.26 13.61
N GLY A 233 23.58 8.85 14.65
CA GLY A 233 23.43 9.64 15.87
C GLY A 233 24.78 10.01 16.52
N ARG A 234 24.76 10.99 17.44
CA ARG A 234 25.96 11.57 18.10
C ARG A 234 26.84 10.55 18.85
N ASP A 235 26.32 9.36 19.17
CA ASP A 235 27.03 8.31 19.93
C ASP A 235 27.82 7.31 19.07
N GLY A 236 27.80 7.45 17.74
CA GLY A 236 28.64 6.63 16.86
C GLY A 236 28.14 5.19 16.66
N CYS A 237 27.70 4.92 15.43
CA CYS A 237 27.71 3.64 14.72
C CYS A 237 27.35 2.36 15.50
N LEU A 238 26.19 1.76 15.17
CA LEU A 238 26.20 0.32 14.86
C LEU A 238 26.93 0.18 13.52
N ALA A 239 28.26 0.19 13.55
CA ALA A 239 29.01 -0.21 12.38
C ALA A 239 28.57 -1.65 12.10
N GLY A 240 28.09 -1.97 10.90
CA GLY A 240 27.67 -3.34 10.54
C GLY A 240 28.69 -4.41 10.96
N LEU A 241 29.97 -4.02 11.09
CA LEU A 241 31.07 -4.76 11.68
C LEU A 241 30.91 -5.16 13.17
N GLN A 242 30.40 -4.33 14.09
CA GLN A 242 30.24 -4.72 15.50
C GLN A 242 29.10 -5.73 15.69
N VAL A 243 28.02 -5.57 14.92
CA VAL A 243 26.92 -6.55 14.86
C VAL A 243 27.42 -7.85 14.22
N GLN A 244 28.09 -7.77 13.06
CA GLN A 244 28.58 -8.93 12.35
C GLN A 244 29.71 -9.65 13.12
N GLN A 245 30.58 -8.93 13.84
CA GLN A 245 31.61 -9.53 14.69
C GLN A 245 31.02 -10.35 15.84
N LEU A 246 29.90 -9.93 16.43
CA LEU A 246 29.22 -10.69 17.47
C LEU A 246 28.58 -11.99 16.95
N PHE A 247 28.17 -12.03 15.68
CA PHE A 247 27.55 -13.22 15.06
C PHE A 247 28.51 -14.10 14.27
N CYS A 248 29.64 -13.56 13.80
CA CYS A 248 30.66 -14.27 13.03
C CYS A 248 31.89 -14.65 13.88
N SER A 249 32.03 -14.17 15.10
CA SER A 249 33.01 -14.72 16.04
C SER A 249 32.60 -16.14 16.42
N ASN A 250 33.48 -17.12 16.20
CA ASN A 250 33.31 -18.54 16.58
C ASN A 250 33.15 -18.80 18.10
N ASN A 251 32.83 -17.77 18.90
CA ASN A 251 32.59 -17.88 20.34
C ASN A 251 31.11 -18.09 20.61
N THR A 252 30.78 -19.20 21.25
CA THR A 252 29.41 -19.68 21.50
C THR A 252 28.65 -18.92 22.59
N THR A 253 29.21 -17.87 23.18
CA THR A 253 28.52 -17.07 24.22
C THR A 253 28.93 -15.59 24.12
N ILE A 254 27.99 -14.74 23.72
CA ILE A 254 28.11 -13.29 23.93
C ILE A 254 27.75 -13.03 25.40
N PRO A 255 28.60 -12.37 26.20
CA PRO A 255 28.28 -12.01 27.57
C PRO A 255 26.96 -11.23 27.66
N GLU A 256 26.10 -11.58 28.61
CA GLU A 256 24.75 -11.01 28.73
C GLU A 256 24.75 -9.47 28.84
N HIS A 257 25.75 -8.91 29.53
CA HIS A 257 25.95 -7.46 29.60
C HIS A 257 26.20 -6.83 28.23
N GLN A 258 27.05 -7.43 27.40
CA GLN A 258 27.35 -6.93 26.05
C GLN A 258 26.13 -7.06 25.12
N LEU A 259 25.35 -8.14 25.28
CA LEU A 259 24.10 -8.32 24.53
C LEU A 259 23.06 -7.28 24.93
N LYS A 260 22.91 -6.98 26.23
CA LYS A 260 21.98 -5.97 26.73
C LYS A 260 22.36 -4.57 26.23
N GLU A 261 23.64 -4.21 26.28
CA GLU A 261 24.14 -2.94 25.76
C GLU A 261 23.91 -2.82 24.24
N LEU A 262 24.18 -3.89 23.48
CA LEU A 262 23.93 -3.92 22.05
C LEU A 262 22.44 -3.76 21.72
N ASN A 263 21.55 -4.46 22.44
CA ASN A 263 20.12 -4.34 22.23
C ASN A 263 19.63 -2.92 22.48
N MET A 264 20.09 -2.27 23.56
CA MET A 264 19.78 -0.86 23.82
C MET A 264 20.26 0.07 22.70
N LYS A 265 21.46 -0.17 22.14
CA LYS A 265 21.99 0.58 20.99
C LYS A 265 21.15 0.36 19.72
N ILE A 266 20.72 -0.87 19.46
CA ILE A 266 19.85 -1.19 18.30
C ILE A 266 18.47 -0.56 18.47
N ASP A 267 17.86 -0.66 19.65
CA ASP A 267 16.53 -0.11 19.90
C ASP A 267 16.53 1.42 19.79
N SER A 268 17.57 2.08 20.33
CA SER A 268 17.77 3.53 20.17
C SER A 268 17.95 3.91 18.70
N ALA A 269 18.81 3.21 17.96
CA ALA A 269 19.02 3.45 16.53
C ALA A 269 17.73 3.23 15.71
N LEU A 270 16.94 2.21 16.05
CA LEU A 270 15.64 1.95 15.43
C LEU A 270 14.61 3.04 15.71
N GLN A 271 14.57 3.58 16.93
CA GLN A 271 13.68 4.71 17.24
C GLN A 271 14.04 5.94 16.41
N VAL A 272 15.34 6.25 16.28
CA VAL A 272 15.81 7.34 15.42
C VAL A 272 15.43 7.08 13.97
N TYR A 273 15.64 5.86 13.47
CA TYR A 273 15.25 5.49 12.11
C TYR A 273 13.74 5.61 11.87
N LYS A 274 12.90 5.12 12.79
CA LYS A 274 11.43 5.22 12.69
C LYS A 274 10.98 6.69 12.66
N ALA A 275 11.51 7.53 13.54
CA ALA A 275 11.23 8.96 13.54
C ALA A 275 11.70 9.66 12.25
N ALA A 276 12.88 9.29 11.73
CA ALA A 276 13.38 9.80 10.46
C ALA A 276 12.47 9.39 9.30
N LEU A 277 12.01 8.13 9.27
CA LEU A 277 11.08 7.60 8.27
C LEU A 277 9.74 8.34 8.28
N GLU A 278 9.16 8.57 9.47
CA GLU A 278 7.94 9.36 9.64
C GLU A 278 8.13 10.81 9.18
N SER A 279 9.34 11.37 9.36
CA SER A 279 9.65 12.75 8.98
C SER A 279 9.87 12.97 7.47
N LEU A 280 9.98 11.92 6.66
CA LEU A 280 10.23 12.08 5.21
C LEU A 280 9.05 12.73 4.49
N GLY A 281 7.82 12.59 4.99
CA GLY A 281 6.62 13.28 4.45
C GLY A 281 6.26 12.92 3.00
N HIS A 282 6.99 12.01 2.36
CA HIS A 282 6.79 11.54 0.99
C HIS A 282 6.55 10.03 0.98
N SER A 283 5.41 9.62 0.44
CA SER A 283 5.02 8.21 0.28
C SER A 283 5.40 7.62 -1.08
N GLU A 284 5.79 8.46 -2.04
CA GLU A 284 6.07 8.06 -3.42
C GLU A 284 7.42 8.58 -3.87
N TYR A 285 8.19 7.70 -4.53
CA TYR A 285 9.52 7.99 -5.04
C TYR A 285 9.61 7.49 -6.48
N ALA A 286 10.01 8.38 -7.39
CA ALA A 286 10.32 8.02 -8.76
C ALA A 286 11.83 7.87 -8.92
N LEU A 287 12.27 6.70 -9.39
CA LEU A 287 13.68 6.38 -9.55
C LEU A 287 13.88 5.78 -10.94
N ASN A 288 14.88 6.29 -11.67
CA ASN A 288 15.24 5.71 -12.95
C ASN A 288 15.77 4.28 -12.74
N ALA A 289 15.29 3.34 -13.55
CA ALA A 289 15.79 1.97 -13.57
C ALA A 289 17.21 1.90 -14.17
N GLY A 290 17.66 0.71 -14.59
CA GLY A 290 18.93 0.57 -15.31
C GLY A 290 20.17 0.52 -14.43
N PHE A 291 20.05 0.05 -13.18
CA PHE A 291 21.19 -0.11 -12.25
C PHE A 291 22.37 -0.92 -12.82
N TYR A 292 22.09 -1.83 -13.76
CA TYR A 292 23.10 -2.63 -14.45
C TYR A 292 23.96 -1.81 -15.44
N LEU A 293 23.49 -0.65 -15.89
CA LEU A 293 24.18 0.18 -16.88
C LEU A 293 25.43 0.85 -16.30
N ASN A 294 25.43 1.19 -15.01
CA ASN A 294 26.59 1.75 -14.32
C ASN A 294 26.73 1.19 -12.89
N PRO A 295 27.29 -0.03 -12.76
CA PRO A 295 27.40 -0.71 -11.47
C PRO A 295 28.18 0.07 -10.41
N LYS A 296 29.19 0.84 -10.83
CA LYS A 296 30.01 1.63 -9.92
C LYS A 296 29.26 2.83 -9.34
N ALA A 297 28.45 3.51 -10.15
CA ALA A 297 27.61 4.60 -9.66
C ALA A 297 26.54 4.10 -8.67
N VAL A 298 25.97 2.93 -8.94
CA VAL A 298 25.02 2.27 -8.01
C VAL A 298 25.71 1.87 -6.71
N GLU A 299 26.88 1.26 -6.79
CA GLU A 299 27.68 0.89 -5.60
C GLU A 299 27.98 2.11 -4.73
N ALA A 300 28.38 3.22 -5.35
CA ALA A 300 28.62 4.49 -4.65
C ALA A 300 27.34 5.05 -4.01
N ALA A 301 26.20 5.01 -4.73
CA ALA A 301 24.92 5.48 -4.21
C ALA A 301 24.39 4.62 -3.04
N LEU A 302 24.71 3.32 -3.03
CA LEU A 302 24.34 2.38 -1.97
C LEU A 302 25.21 2.48 -0.71
N GLN A 303 26.23 3.34 -0.69
CA GLN A 303 27.09 3.49 0.47
C GLN A 303 26.28 3.86 1.71
N GLY A 304 26.38 3.03 2.76
CA GLY A 304 25.62 3.20 4.01
C GLY A 304 24.17 2.72 3.95
N CYS A 305 23.64 2.38 2.77
CA CYS A 305 22.31 1.79 2.61
C CYS A 305 22.32 0.29 2.94
N CYS A 306 23.35 -0.43 2.49
CA CYS A 306 23.49 -1.87 2.69
C CYS A 306 24.95 -2.27 2.95
N SER A 307 25.20 -3.58 3.08
CA SER A 307 26.57 -4.09 3.22
C SER A 307 27.39 -3.87 1.94
N GLU A 308 28.70 -3.74 2.05
CA GLU A 308 29.60 -3.56 0.89
C GLU A 308 29.46 -4.70 -0.13
N ALA A 309 29.30 -5.94 0.35
CA ALA A 309 29.06 -7.10 -0.50
C ALA A 309 27.74 -7.00 -1.28
N GLU A 310 26.68 -6.45 -0.68
CA GLU A 310 25.41 -6.21 -1.38
C GLU A 310 25.52 -5.05 -2.37
N ALA A 311 26.22 -3.98 -2.02
CA ALA A 311 26.46 -2.84 -2.91
C ALA A 311 27.21 -3.25 -4.17
N GLN A 312 28.27 -4.07 -4.03
CA GLN A 312 29.03 -4.62 -5.15
C GLN A 312 28.19 -5.54 -6.06
N GLN A 313 27.14 -6.18 -5.52
CA GLN A 313 26.25 -7.07 -6.28
C GLN A 313 25.13 -6.33 -7.02
N ALA A 314 24.77 -5.11 -6.59
CA ALA A 314 23.60 -4.37 -7.08
C ALA A 314 23.64 -4.02 -8.58
N GLY A 315 24.81 -3.97 -9.20
CA GLY A 315 24.97 -3.72 -10.65
C GLY A 315 25.53 -4.88 -11.46
N ARG A 316 25.85 -6.04 -10.86
CA ARG A 316 26.47 -7.17 -11.57
C ARG A 316 25.47 -8.22 -12.07
N ARG A 317 24.17 -7.94 -11.97
CA ARG A 317 23.13 -8.91 -12.35
C ARG A 317 22.91 -8.89 -13.85
N GLN A 318 23.18 -10.01 -14.51
CA GLN A 318 22.77 -10.28 -15.88
C GLN A 318 21.64 -11.31 -15.86
N THR A 319 20.54 -11.01 -16.55
CA THR A 319 19.48 -12.00 -16.81
C THR A 319 19.99 -12.98 -17.87
N THR A 320 19.97 -14.28 -17.58
CA THR A 320 20.32 -15.31 -18.56
C THR A 320 19.06 -15.76 -19.34
N SER A 321 19.16 -16.01 -20.65
CA SER A 321 18.01 -16.42 -21.47
C SER A 321 17.32 -17.71 -21.01
N GLN A 322 18.05 -18.59 -20.30
CA GLN A 322 17.50 -19.81 -19.70
C GLN A 322 16.45 -19.52 -18.61
N SER A 323 16.55 -18.37 -17.92
CA SER A 323 15.57 -17.98 -16.89
C SER A 323 14.19 -17.72 -17.48
N ILE A 324 14.10 -17.13 -18.67
CA ILE A 324 12.83 -16.80 -19.34
C ILE A 324 12.04 -18.07 -19.65
N GLN A 325 12.70 -19.12 -20.15
CA GLN A 325 12.04 -20.37 -20.51
C GLN A 325 11.42 -21.08 -19.31
N CYS A 326 12.00 -20.90 -18.12
CA CYS A 326 11.52 -21.52 -16.88
C CYS A 326 10.55 -20.64 -16.11
N GLU A 327 10.77 -19.32 -16.07
CA GLU A 327 10.03 -18.38 -15.23
C GLU A 327 8.78 -17.86 -15.95
N LEU A 328 8.93 -17.39 -17.19
CA LEU A 328 7.87 -16.70 -17.92
C LEU A 328 6.56 -17.50 -18.01
N PRO A 329 6.57 -18.83 -18.26
CA PRO A 329 5.33 -19.61 -18.30
C PRO A 329 4.54 -19.57 -16.99
N THR A 330 5.21 -19.42 -15.84
CA THR A 330 4.60 -19.54 -14.51
C THR A 330 3.97 -18.24 -13.98
N ILE A 331 4.20 -17.12 -14.66
CA ILE A 331 3.82 -15.78 -14.18
C ILE A 331 2.54 -15.33 -14.90
N PRO A 332 1.47 -14.88 -14.23
CA PRO A 332 0.38 -14.21 -14.94
C PRO A 332 0.88 -12.88 -15.51
N VAL A 333 0.55 -12.54 -16.76
CA VAL A 333 0.97 -11.28 -17.41
C VAL A 333 -0.14 -10.72 -18.28
N GLN A 334 -0.30 -9.40 -18.26
CA GLN A 334 -1.18 -8.68 -19.18
C GLN A 334 -0.34 -8.07 -20.30
N ILE A 335 -0.64 -8.41 -21.55
CA ILE A 335 0.03 -7.88 -22.75
C ILE A 335 -1.04 -7.18 -23.59
N GLY A 336 -0.99 -5.85 -23.63
CA GLY A 336 -2.08 -5.03 -24.20
C GLY A 336 -3.42 -5.33 -23.52
N SER A 337 -4.42 -5.68 -24.31
CA SER A 337 -5.74 -6.11 -23.83
C SER A 337 -5.83 -7.57 -23.41
N HIS A 338 -4.75 -8.36 -23.55
CA HIS A 338 -4.77 -9.80 -23.33
C HIS A 338 -4.17 -10.17 -21.97
N PHE A 339 -4.98 -10.75 -21.09
CA PHE A 339 -4.51 -11.34 -19.85
C PHE A 339 -4.16 -12.82 -20.06
N LEU A 340 -2.89 -13.17 -19.83
CA LEU A 340 -2.35 -14.51 -20.02
C LEU A 340 -1.96 -15.11 -18.66
N LYS A 341 -2.67 -16.16 -18.26
CA LYS A 341 -2.45 -16.84 -16.97
C LYS A 341 -1.08 -17.54 -16.93
N GLY A 342 -0.52 -17.57 -15.73
CA GLY A 342 0.63 -18.42 -15.42
C GLY A 342 0.21 -19.88 -15.31
N VAL A 343 1.06 -20.79 -15.77
CA VAL A 343 0.85 -22.25 -15.67
C VAL A 343 1.78 -22.86 -14.64
N SER A 344 1.36 -23.97 -14.04
CA SER A 344 2.21 -24.75 -13.15
C SER A 344 3.30 -25.50 -13.93
N PHE A 345 4.36 -25.94 -13.26
CA PHE A 345 5.48 -26.67 -13.89
C PHE A 345 5.07 -27.99 -14.57
N ASN A 346 3.86 -28.51 -14.30
CA ASN A 346 3.35 -29.78 -14.83
C ASN A 346 2.43 -29.62 -16.06
N GLU A 347 2.09 -28.38 -16.41
CA GLU A 347 1.31 -28.03 -17.61
C GLU A 347 2.26 -27.72 -18.79
N SER A 348 1.73 -27.52 -20.00
CA SER A 348 2.52 -27.29 -21.22
C SER A 348 3.21 -25.91 -21.22
N ALA A 349 4.24 -25.74 -20.40
CA ALA A 349 5.02 -24.51 -20.25
C ALA A 349 5.55 -23.97 -21.60
N ALA A 350 5.89 -24.86 -22.54
CA ALA A 350 6.30 -24.50 -23.90
C ALA A 350 5.18 -23.86 -24.72
N GLU A 351 3.94 -24.34 -24.60
CA GLU A 351 2.79 -23.75 -25.29
C GLU A 351 2.42 -22.39 -24.69
N ASN A 352 2.46 -22.27 -23.35
CA ASN A 352 2.23 -21.00 -22.67
C ASN A 352 3.30 -19.96 -23.04
N LEU A 353 4.58 -20.35 -23.09
CA LEU A 353 5.66 -19.50 -23.57
C LEU A 353 5.39 -19.03 -25.00
N LYS A 354 5.05 -19.96 -25.90
CA LYS A 354 4.73 -19.65 -27.30
C LYS A 354 3.55 -18.68 -27.42
N LEU A 355 2.51 -18.85 -26.60
CA LEU A 355 1.35 -17.96 -26.56
C LEU A 355 1.74 -16.54 -26.13
N LYS A 356 2.57 -16.40 -25.09
CA LYS A 356 3.06 -15.10 -24.61
C LYS A 356 3.95 -14.41 -25.64
N THR A 357 4.88 -15.14 -26.24
CA THR A 357 5.73 -14.64 -27.33
C THR A 357 4.88 -14.19 -28.52
N HIS A 358 3.87 -14.98 -28.91
CA HIS A 358 2.98 -14.61 -30.00
C HIS A 358 2.15 -13.36 -29.69
N THR A 359 1.61 -13.25 -28.49
CA THR A 359 0.82 -12.08 -28.07
C THR A 359 1.68 -10.82 -28.05
N MET A 360 2.92 -10.91 -27.56
CA MET A 360 3.87 -9.79 -27.60
C MET A 360 4.22 -9.37 -29.03
N LEU A 361 4.41 -10.35 -29.94
CA LEU A 361 4.62 -10.07 -31.37
C LEU A 361 3.44 -9.32 -31.99
N GLN A 362 2.19 -9.67 -31.63
CA GLN A 362 1.01 -8.93 -32.11
C GLN A 362 0.99 -7.50 -31.59
N LEU A 363 1.28 -7.30 -30.30
CA LEU A 363 1.37 -5.96 -29.71
C LEU A 363 2.41 -5.08 -30.43
N ILE A 364 3.60 -5.62 -30.73
CA ILE A 364 4.63 -4.86 -31.47
C ILE A 364 4.19 -4.57 -32.92
N LYS A 365 3.46 -5.49 -33.57
CA LYS A 365 2.90 -5.24 -34.91
C LYS A 365 1.87 -4.12 -34.91
N GLU A 366 1.06 -4.02 -33.85
CA GLU A 366 0.12 -2.90 -33.67
C GLU A 366 0.86 -1.56 -33.56
N LEU A 367 2.02 -1.53 -32.90
CA LEU A 367 2.87 -0.33 -32.80
C LEU A 367 3.48 0.11 -34.16
N LEU A 368 3.79 -0.84 -35.04
CA LEU A 368 4.43 -0.58 -36.34
C LEU A 368 3.43 -0.25 -37.47
N GLY A 369 2.13 -0.47 -37.24
CA GLY A 369 1.09 -0.30 -38.26
C GLY A 369 1.12 -1.37 -39.37
N GLN A 370 0.03 -1.48 -40.15
CA GLN A 370 -0.16 -2.45 -41.25
C GLN A 370 0.79 -2.28 -42.46
N ASN A 371 2.01 -1.75 -42.27
CA ASN A 371 3.01 -1.62 -43.32
C ASN A 371 4.06 -2.73 -43.19
N GLY A 372 3.70 -3.92 -43.68
CA GLY A 372 4.53 -4.83 -44.48
C GLY A 372 5.97 -5.24 -44.06
N LEU A 373 6.53 -4.74 -42.98
CA LEU A 373 7.86 -5.11 -42.50
C LEU A 373 7.70 -6.15 -41.40
N THR A 374 7.88 -7.41 -41.80
CA THR A 374 8.05 -8.50 -40.84
C THR A 374 9.30 -8.21 -39.99
N PRO A 375 9.19 -8.12 -38.65
CA PRO A 375 10.37 -8.09 -37.80
C PRO A 375 11.05 -9.44 -37.98
N ARG A 376 12.16 -9.48 -38.72
CA ARG A 376 12.95 -10.70 -38.96
C ARG A 376 13.72 -11.14 -37.71
N ASP A 377 13.63 -10.37 -36.63
CA ASP A 377 14.38 -10.57 -35.40
C ASP A 377 13.41 -10.75 -34.21
N GLU A 378 13.40 -11.94 -33.59
CA GLU A 378 12.66 -12.22 -32.34
C GLU A 378 13.35 -11.63 -31.09
N SER A 379 14.52 -11.01 -31.29
CA SER A 379 15.36 -10.34 -30.29
C SER A 379 14.61 -9.33 -29.39
N PRO A 380 13.88 -8.31 -29.90
CA PRO A 380 13.22 -7.31 -29.06
C PRO A 380 12.07 -7.88 -28.22
N VAL A 381 11.40 -8.93 -28.71
CA VAL A 381 10.30 -9.58 -27.99
C VAL A 381 10.82 -10.30 -26.75
N THR A 382 11.92 -11.03 -26.92
CA THR A 382 12.54 -11.78 -25.82
C THR A 382 13.09 -10.84 -24.76
N GLU A 383 13.70 -9.72 -25.16
CA GLU A 383 14.21 -8.70 -24.25
C GLU A 383 13.08 -8.08 -23.41
N VAL A 384 11.97 -7.67 -24.02
CA VAL A 384 10.83 -7.10 -23.31
C VAL A 384 10.19 -8.12 -22.36
N LEU A 385 9.93 -9.34 -22.83
CA LEU A 385 9.35 -10.39 -22.01
C LEU A 385 10.27 -10.84 -20.87
N SER A 386 11.59 -10.66 -21.01
CA SER A 386 12.53 -10.92 -19.92
C SER A 386 12.32 -9.97 -18.74
N GLN A 387 11.83 -8.76 -18.97
CA GLN A 387 11.68 -7.74 -17.92
C GLN A 387 10.58 -8.10 -16.91
N VAL A 388 9.57 -8.89 -17.31
CA VAL A 388 8.52 -9.36 -16.39
C VAL A 388 8.97 -10.56 -15.53
N CYS A 389 10.12 -11.16 -15.83
CA CYS A 389 10.65 -12.30 -15.09
C CYS A 389 11.29 -11.85 -13.76
N PRO A 390 10.98 -12.50 -12.61
CA PRO A 390 11.56 -12.16 -11.31
C PRO A 390 13.08 -12.12 -11.28
N SER A 391 13.76 -12.94 -12.08
CA SER A 391 15.21 -12.89 -12.25
C SER A 391 15.74 -11.52 -12.73
N SER A 392 14.96 -10.81 -13.54
CA SER A 392 15.30 -9.47 -14.07
C SER A 392 14.94 -8.36 -13.08
N TRP A 393 13.66 -8.21 -12.74
CA TRP A 393 13.20 -7.01 -12.02
C TRP A 393 13.48 -7.06 -10.52
N ARG A 394 13.51 -8.24 -9.88
CA ARG A 394 13.63 -8.34 -8.41
C ARG A 394 14.94 -7.73 -7.89
N GLY A 395 16.03 -7.86 -8.66
CA GLY A 395 17.30 -7.26 -8.32
C GLY A 395 17.24 -5.74 -8.35
N ALA A 396 16.72 -5.18 -9.45
CA ALA A 396 16.57 -3.74 -9.63
C ALA A 396 15.66 -3.13 -8.55
N CYS A 397 14.51 -3.75 -8.27
CA CYS A 397 13.60 -3.30 -7.22
C CYS A 397 14.25 -3.38 -5.83
N LYS A 398 15.00 -4.46 -5.52
CA LYS A 398 15.74 -4.54 -4.25
C LYS A 398 16.69 -3.36 -4.10
N THR A 399 17.47 -3.06 -5.15
CA THR A 399 18.42 -1.95 -5.16
C THR A 399 17.71 -0.61 -4.96
N ALA A 400 16.61 -0.37 -5.67
CA ALA A 400 15.80 0.83 -5.50
C ALA A 400 15.30 1.01 -4.07
N VAL A 401 14.70 -0.04 -3.49
CA VAL A 401 14.19 0.00 -2.11
C VAL A 401 15.33 0.15 -1.10
N GLN A 402 16.50 -0.44 -1.36
CA GLN A 402 17.68 -0.25 -0.53
C GLN A 402 18.18 1.21 -0.55
N LEU A 403 18.27 1.84 -1.72
CA LEU A 403 18.63 3.26 -1.83
C LEU A 403 17.66 4.15 -1.03
N LEU A 404 16.37 3.86 -1.16
CA LEU A 404 15.33 4.67 -0.53
C LEU A 404 15.25 4.48 0.97
N PHE A 405 15.26 3.23 1.46
CA PHE A 405 14.85 2.94 2.83
C PHE A 405 15.88 2.15 3.65
N ALA A 406 16.89 1.54 3.03
CA ALA A 406 17.81 0.72 3.80
C ALA A 406 18.85 1.55 4.59
N GLN A 407 19.25 0.99 5.72
CA GLN A 407 20.36 1.45 6.55
C GLN A 407 21.19 0.24 6.95
N ALA A 408 22.47 0.26 6.57
CA ALA A 408 23.39 -0.86 6.77
C ALA A 408 23.52 -1.23 8.26
N GLY A 409 23.29 -2.51 8.58
CA GLY A 409 23.44 -3.04 9.94
C GLY A 409 22.24 -2.79 10.87
N LEU A 410 21.21 -2.07 10.41
CA LEU A 410 20.01 -1.80 11.19
C LEU A 410 18.76 -2.45 10.58
N VAL A 411 18.55 -2.21 9.28
CA VAL A 411 17.36 -2.68 8.56
C VAL A 411 17.75 -3.47 7.31
N VAL A 412 16.90 -4.43 6.96
CA VAL A 412 17.07 -5.30 5.78
C VAL A 412 15.81 -5.25 4.95
N VAL A 413 15.98 -5.35 3.64
CA VAL A 413 14.89 -5.33 2.67
C VAL A 413 14.69 -6.72 2.09
N ASP A 414 13.45 -7.21 2.10
CA ASP A 414 13.07 -8.52 1.55
C ASP A 414 11.75 -8.41 0.76
N THR A 415 11.52 -9.30 -0.20
CA THR A 415 10.25 -9.30 -0.95
C THR A 415 9.12 -9.86 -0.10
N ALA A 416 7.96 -9.20 -0.14
CA ALA A 416 6.74 -9.71 0.48
C ALA A 416 6.15 -10.88 -0.31
N GLN A 417 5.57 -11.84 0.39
CA GLN A 417 4.73 -12.87 -0.22
C GLN A 417 3.36 -12.26 -0.54
N ILE A 418 2.94 -12.33 -1.80
CA ILE A 418 1.63 -11.85 -2.25
C ILE A 418 0.73 -13.08 -2.43
N GLU A 419 -0.38 -13.13 -1.68
CA GLU A 419 -1.34 -14.23 -1.75
C GLU A 419 -2.11 -14.26 -3.08
N ASN A 420 -2.49 -13.08 -3.59
CA ASN A 420 -3.17 -12.95 -4.88
C ASN A 420 -2.20 -12.56 -6.00
N LYS A 421 -1.58 -13.56 -6.62
CA LYS A 421 -0.61 -13.36 -7.71
C LYS A 421 -1.23 -12.76 -8.99
N GLU A 422 -2.53 -12.92 -9.21
CA GLU A 422 -3.21 -12.40 -10.42
C GLU A 422 -3.50 -10.90 -10.32
N ALA A 423 -3.81 -10.39 -9.12
CA ALA A 423 -4.05 -8.95 -8.90
C ALA A 423 -2.79 -8.08 -9.06
N TYR A 424 -1.60 -8.69 -9.04
CA TYR A 424 -0.31 -8.03 -9.20
C TYR A 424 0.45 -8.60 -10.42
N ALA A 425 -0.28 -9.00 -11.47
CA ALA A 425 0.33 -9.41 -12.72
C ALA A 425 1.11 -8.24 -13.35
N PRO A 426 2.31 -8.46 -13.93
CA PRO A 426 2.98 -7.45 -14.74
C PRO A 426 2.14 -7.06 -15.95
N HIS A 427 2.26 -5.80 -16.37
CA HIS A 427 1.57 -5.25 -17.52
C HIS A 427 2.57 -4.80 -18.58
N ILE A 428 2.26 -5.09 -19.83
CA ILE A 428 3.01 -4.60 -20.99
C ILE A 428 2.02 -3.84 -21.87
N THR A 429 2.26 -2.55 -22.04
CA THR A 429 1.38 -1.64 -22.79
C THR A 429 2.18 -0.84 -23.82
N LEU A 430 1.45 -0.21 -24.74
CA LEU A 430 2.02 0.72 -25.70
C LEU A 430 1.66 2.15 -25.27
N GLU A 431 2.68 2.99 -25.10
CA GLU A 431 2.51 4.41 -24.87
C GLU A 431 3.16 5.18 -26.03
N GLY A 432 2.33 5.60 -26.99
CA GLY A 432 2.81 6.21 -28.23
C GLY A 432 3.68 5.23 -29.03
N SER A 433 4.95 5.58 -29.25
CA SER A 433 5.93 4.75 -29.95
C SER A 433 6.81 3.92 -29.01
N LYS A 434 6.45 3.82 -27.71
CA LYS A 434 7.24 3.11 -26.70
C LYS A 434 6.47 1.90 -26.16
N VAL A 435 7.22 0.85 -25.85
CA VAL A 435 6.72 -0.28 -25.07
C VAL A 435 7.01 0.01 -23.61
N VAL A 436 5.98 -0.04 -22.77
CA VAL A 436 6.10 0.17 -21.33
C VAL A 436 5.83 -1.15 -20.63
N VAL A 437 6.78 -1.57 -19.80
CA VAL A 437 6.64 -2.76 -18.93
C VAL A 437 6.48 -2.24 -17.51
N GLN A 438 5.40 -2.63 -16.85
CA GLN A 438 5.13 -2.29 -15.46
C GLN A 438 5.14 -3.56 -14.63
N VAL A 439 6.03 -3.61 -13.64
CA VAL A 439 6.10 -4.74 -12.72
C VAL A 439 5.76 -4.30 -11.30
N PRO A 440 4.55 -4.59 -10.80
CA PRO A 440 4.21 -4.31 -9.42
C PRO A 440 4.90 -5.30 -8.48
N SER A 441 5.40 -4.79 -7.36
CA SER A 441 5.99 -5.60 -6.30
C SER A 441 5.82 -4.96 -4.93
N THR A 442 5.80 -5.81 -3.90
CA THR A 442 5.72 -5.36 -2.50
C THR A 442 6.96 -5.82 -1.76
N TRP A 443 7.54 -4.91 -0.98
CA TRP A 443 8.78 -5.10 -0.25
C TRP A 443 8.59 -4.77 1.22
N TRP A 444 9.29 -5.52 2.06
CA TRP A 444 9.26 -5.36 3.50
C TRP A 444 10.60 -4.84 3.98
N VAL A 445 10.55 -3.86 4.87
CA VAL A 445 11.71 -3.37 5.62
C VAL A 445 11.63 -3.94 7.03
N TYR A 446 12.63 -4.74 7.40
CA TYR A 446 12.69 -5.45 8.67
C TYR A 446 13.85 -4.97 9.53
N ARG A 447 13.68 -5.05 10.85
CA ARG A 447 14.82 -5.05 11.78
C ARG A 447 15.75 -6.22 11.45
N GLN A 448 17.05 -5.96 11.38
CA GLN A 448 18.05 -6.97 11.01
C GLN A 448 18.28 -8.06 12.08
N ILE A 449 17.84 -7.86 13.33
CA ILE A 449 18.32 -8.62 14.50
C ILE A 449 17.16 -9.09 15.41
N PHE A 450 17.24 -10.36 15.86
CA PHE A 450 16.46 -11.11 16.87
C PHE A 450 14.94 -11.23 16.70
N LEU A 451 14.24 -10.23 16.19
CA LEU A 451 12.81 -10.27 15.86
C LEU A 451 12.62 -9.64 14.48
N ARG A 452 12.04 -10.38 13.53
CA ARG A 452 11.54 -9.81 12.26
C ARG A 452 10.30 -8.96 12.55
N GLU A 453 10.51 -7.81 13.19
CA GLU A 453 9.48 -6.79 13.29
C GLU A 453 9.41 -6.06 11.94
N LEU A 454 8.26 -6.14 11.29
CA LEU A 454 7.99 -5.38 10.08
C LEU A 454 7.97 -3.90 10.45
N ILE A 455 8.88 -3.13 9.85
CA ILE A 455 8.96 -1.69 10.08
C ILE A 455 8.02 -0.96 9.11
N THR A 456 8.05 -1.33 7.84
CA THR A 456 7.15 -0.78 6.83
C THR A 456 7.02 -1.71 5.62
N SER A 457 5.93 -1.53 4.86
CA SER A 457 5.69 -2.17 3.57
C SER A 457 5.77 -1.12 2.46
N CYS A 458 6.60 -1.37 1.46
CA CYS A 458 6.77 -0.50 0.31
C CYS A 458 6.13 -1.14 -0.92
N TYR A 459 5.29 -0.40 -1.62
CA TYR A 459 4.80 -0.77 -2.94
C TYR A 459 5.73 -0.16 -3.98
N PHE A 460 6.14 -0.96 -4.97
CA PHE A 460 7.09 -0.53 -5.98
C PHE A 460 6.61 -0.96 -7.37
N TRP A 461 6.68 -0.02 -8.31
CA TRP A 461 6.43 -0.24 -9.72
C TRP A 461 7.75 0.02 -10.44
N LEU A 462 8.29 -1.03 -11.08
CA LEU A 462 9.42 -0.88 -12.00
C LEU A 462 8.91 -0.55 -13.40
#